data_AF-A0A2N7TM08-F1
#
_entry.id   AF-A0A2N7TM08-F1
#
_cell.length_a   1.000
_cell.length_b   1.000
_cell.length_c   1.000
_cell.angle_alpha   90.00
_cell.angle_beta   90.00
_cell.angle_gamma   90.00
#
_symmetry.space_group_name_H-M   'P 1'
#
loop_
_entity.id
_entity.type
_entity.pdbx_description
1 polymer ?
#
loop_
_entity_poly.entity_id
_entity_poly.type
_entity_poly.pdbx_seq_one_letter_code
_entity_poly.pdbx_strand_id
1 'polypeptide(L)'
;MIAREGRHPHSPVGRRSPCSVPPAITAFLEASSVEAAIRNAVSLGGDADTQACMAGGMAEAFHGGLPEELRRETLARLTPDLRAVAEAFEARFLLT
;
A
#
# COMPACT_ATOMS: atom_id res chain seq x y z
N MET A 1 -8.79 17.01 0.59
CA MET A 1 -10.04 16.65 -0.13
C MET A 1 -9.78 16.83 -1.61
N ILE A 2 -9.15 15.85 -2.26
CA ILE A 2 -8.76 15.97 -3.68
C ILE A 2 -10.00 15.76 -4.54
N ALA A 3 -10.17 16.65 -5.51
CA ALA A 3 -11.35 16.81 -6.34
C ALA A 3 -11.71 15.54 -7.12
N ARG A 4 -13.01 15.24 -7.17
CA ARG A 4 -13.59 14.22 -8.06
C ARG A 4 -13.59 14.76 -9.49
N GLU A 5 -12.58 14.42 -10.29
CA GLU A 5 -12.60 14.69 -11.73
C GLU A 5 -13.19 13.53 -12.53
N GLY A 6 -14.25 13.85 -13.29
CA GLY A 6 -14.55 13.29 -14.61
C GLY A 6 -14.89 11.80 -14.73
N ARG A 7 -16.16 11.42 -14.51
CA ARG A 7 -16.70 10.20 -15.15
C ARG A 7 -17.05 10.51 -16.61
N HIS A 8 -16.26 10.00 -17.55
CA HIS A 8 -16.68 9.83 -18.94
C HIS A 8 -17.60 8.60 -19.07
N PRO A 9 -18.75 8.68 -19.76
CA PRO A 9 -19.64 7.54 -19.93
C PRO A 9 -19.17 6.64 -21.08
N HIS A 10 -19.28 5.33 -20.88
CA HIS A 10 -19.06 4.23 -21.82
C HIS A 10 -17.62 3.72 -22.00
N SER A 11 -17.29 2.65 -21.27
CA SER A 11 -16.51 1.50 -21.79
C SER A 11 -16.65 0.29 -20.85
N PRO A 12 -16.89 -0.95 -21.35
CA PRO A 12 -16.90 -2.15 -20.52
C PRO A 12 -15.44 -2.57 -20.29
N VAL A 13 -14.81 -2.05 -19.24
CA VAL A 13 -13.40 -2.37 -18.95
C VAL A 13 -13.34 -3.35 -17.79
N GLY A 14 -13.02 -4.60 -18.12
CA GLY A 14 -12.58 -5.60 -17.15
C GLY A 14 -11.38 -5.09 -16.36
N ARG A 15 -11.28 -5.50 -15.09
CA ARG A 15 -10.23 -5.20 -14.11
C ARG A 15 -8.85 -5.03 -14.77
N ARG A 16 -8.47 -3.80 -15.06
CA ARG A 16 -7.12 -3.48 -15.51
C ARG A 16 -6.50 -2.60 -14.42
N SER A 17 -5.31 -3.02 -14.00
CA SER A 17 -4.47 -2.42 -12.96
C SER A 17 -3.65 -1.16 -13.34
N PRO A 18 -3.62 -0.60 -14.58
CA PRO A 18 -2.76 0.56 -14.86
C PRO A 18 -3.21 1.82 -14.12
N CYS A 19 -4.44 1.85 -13.59
CA CYS A 19 -4.96 2.98 -12.82
C CYS A 19 -4.59 2.93 -11.32
N SER A 20 -3.90 1.90 -10.82
CA SER A 20 -3.58 1.77 -9.38
C SER A 20 -2.21 2.38 -9.01
N VAL A 21 -1.26 2.43 -9.94
CA VAL A 21 0.10 2.93 -9.66
C VAL A 21 0.13 4.44 -9.39
N PRO A 22 -0.42 5.32 -10.26
CA PRO A 22 -0.37 6.76 -9.98
C PRO A 22 -1.06 7.15 -8.65
N PRO A 23 -2.26 6.65 -8.32
CA PRO A 23 -2.89 6.91 -7.02
C PRO A 23 -2.08 6.43 -5.81
N ALA A 24 -1.42 5.27 -5.91
CA ALA A 24 -0.57 4.77 -4.83
C ALA A 24 0.65 5.67 -4.59
N ILE A 25 1.28 6.16 -5.67
CA ILE A 25 2.40 7.11 -5.59
C ILE A 25 1.91 8.42 -4.96
N THR A 26 0.77 8.96 -5.38
CA THR A 26 0.19 10.17 -4.77
C THR A 26 -0.10 9.97 -3.28
N ALA A 27 -0.71 8.84 -2.91
CA ALA A 27 -1.01 8.53 -1.51
C ALA A 27 0.24 8.47 -0.64
N PHE A 28 1.34 7.92 -1.17
CA PHE A 28 2.65 7.89 -0.52
C PHE A 28 3.28 9.28 -0.42
N LEU A 29 3.34 10.04 -1.51
CA LEU A 29 4.01 11.36 -1.53
C LEU A 29 3.34 12.38 -0.60
N GLU A 30 2.03 12.26 -0.37
CA GLU A 30 1.25 13.14 0.52
C GLU A 30 1.22 12.64 1.98
N ALA A 31 1.87 11.52 2.30
CA ALA A 31 1.82 10.92 3.63
C ALA A 31 2.94 11.40 4.55
N SER A 32 2.62 11.55 5.83
CA SER A 32 3.60 11.82 6.90
C SER A 32 4.03 10.57 7.68
N SER A 33 3.41 9.42 7.40
CA SER A 33 3.72 8.14 8.02
C SER A 33 3.21 6.97 7.17
N VAL A 34 3.65 5.75 7.48
CA VAL A 34 3.18 4.53 6.81
C VAL A 34 1.67 4.35 6.94
N GLU A 35 1.13 4.58 8.14
CA GLU A 35 -0.31 4.50 8.37
C GLU A 35 -1.07 5.57 7.57
N ALA A 36 -0.53 6.80 7.49
CA ALA A 36 -1.13 7.86 6.68
C ALA A 36 -1.15 7.49 5.18
N ALA A 37 -0.08 6.90 4.65
CA ALA A 37 -0.01 6.45 3.26
C ALA A 37 -1.07 5.39 2.95
N ILE A 38 -1.21 4.39 3.83
CA ILE A 38 -2.21 3.33 3.70
C ILE A 38 -3.63 3.92 3.77
N ARG A 39 -3.92 4.78 4.75
CA ARG A 39 -5.24 5.44 4.91
C ARG A 39 -5.58 6.34 3.73
N ASN A 40 -4.60 7.07 3.20
CA ASN A 40 -4.77 7.89 2.01
C ASN A 40 -5.14 7.02 0.80
N ALA A 41 -4.41 5.94 0.55
CA ALA A 41 -4.70 5.01 -0.54
C ALA A 41 -6.11 4.40 -0.43
N VAL A 42 -6.50 3.93 0.75
CA VAL A 42 -7.85 3.42 1.00
C VAL A 42 -8.92 4.49 0.74
N SER A 43 -8.66 5.75 1.09
CA SER A 43 -9.60 6.86 0.90
C SER A 43 -9.81 7.26 -0.55
N LEU A 44 -8.86 6.95 -1.45
CA LEU A 44 -9.01 7.17 -2.90
C LEU A 44 -10.02 6.19 -3.53
N GLY A 45 -10.23 5.03 -2.90
CA GLY A 45 -11.14 3.99 -3.36
C GLY A 45 -10.68 3.28 -4.63
N GLY A 46 -11.60 2.55 -5.28
CA GLY A 46 -11.25 1.72 -6.43
C GLY A 46 -10.57 0.42 -5.99
N ASP A 47 -9.36 0.17 -6.49
CA ASP A 47 -8.52 -1.00 -6.16
C ASP A 47 -7.64 -0.69 -4.94
N ALA A 48 -8.31 -0.39 -3.81
CA ALA A 48 -7.71 0.12 -2.60
C ALA A 48 -6.64 -0.84 -2.04
N ASP A 49 -6.88 -2.15 -2.09
CA ASP A 49 -5.96 -3.16 -1.58
C ASP A 49 -4.62 -3.09 -2.33
N THR A 50 -4.67 -3.04 -3.67
CA THR A 50 -3.47 -2.95 -4.51
C THR A 50 -2.77 -1.60 -4.31
N GLN A 51 -3.52 -0.50 -4.23
CA GLN A 51 -2.96 0.84 -4.01
C GLN A 51 -2.28 0.95 -2.64
N ALA A 52 -2.93 0.47 -1.58
CA ALA A 52 -2.42 0.48 -0.22
C ALA A 52 -1.20 -0.42 -0.06
N CYS A 53 -1.16 -1.58 -0.73
CA CYS A 53 0.01 -2.45 -0.75
C CYS A 53 1.24 -1.73 -1.32
N MET A 54 1.09 -1.00 -2.44
CA MET A 54 2.20 -0.24 -3.03
C MET A 54 2.58 0.98 -2.19
N ALA A 55 1.60 1.80 -1.78
CA ALA A 55 1.84 3.00 -0.99
C ALA A 55 2.50 2.65 0.37
N GLY A 56 2.01 1.61 1.04
CA GLY A 56 2.55 1.11 2.30
C GLY A 56 3.99 0.64 2.18
N GLY A 57 4.32 -0.17 1.17
CA GLY A 57 5.70 -0.64 0.97
C GLY A 57 6.70 0.49 0.66
N MET A 58 6.28 1.49 -0.14
CA MET A 58 7.10 2.69 -0.37
C MET A 58 7.28 3.51 0.92
N ALA A 59 6.21 3.70 1.68
CA ALA A 59 6.22 4.47 2.91
C ALA A 59 7.05 3.78 4.00
N GLU A 60 6.98 2.46 4.13
CA GLU A 60 7.78 1.68 5.08
C GLU A 60 9.28 1.88 4.83
N ALA A 61 9.71 1.75 3.56
CA ALA A 61 11.10 1.97 3.18
C ALA A 61 11.55 3.43 3.40
N PHE A 62 10.66 4.41 3.19
CA PHE A 62 10.99 5.83 3.33
C PHE A 62 11.00 6.33 4.79
N HIS A 63 10.05 5.87 5.61
CA HIS A 63 9.87 6.34 6.99
C HIS A 63 10.66 5.53 8.03
N GLY A 64 11.48 4.56 7.60
CA GLY A 64 12.36 3.80 8.49
C GLY A 64 11.67 2.63 9.21
N GLY A 65 10.61 2.06 8.60
CA GLY A 65 9.95 0.86 9.09
C GLY A 65 8.46 1.01 9.34
N LEU A 66 7.81 -0.12 9.57
CA LEU A 66 6.39 -0.24 9.86
C LEU A 66 6.14 -0.13 11.39
N PRO A 67 5.10 0.59 11.86
CA PRO A 67 4.71 0.57 13.27
C PRO A 67 4.49 -0.85 13.78
N GLU A 68 4.96 -1.16 15.00
CA GLU A 68 4.98 -2.53 15.54
C GLU A 68 3.59 -3.17 15.62
N GLU A 69 2.55 -2.39 15.93
CA GLU A 69 1.17 -2.88 15.93
C GLU A 69 0.76 -3.33 14.52
N LEU A 70 1.05 -2.53 13.49
CA LEU A 70 0.74 -2.89 12.11
C LEU A 70 1.56 -4.09 11.66
N ARG A 71 2.84 -4.15 12.03
CA ARG A 71 3.72 -5.30 11.73
C ARG A 71 3.18 -6.59 12.32
N ARG A 72 2.88 -6.57 13.63
CA ARG A 72 2.34 -7.73 14.35
C ARG A 72 1.03 -8.22 13.72
N GLU A 73 0.11 -7.31 13.44
CA GLU A 73 -1.18 -7.63 12.82
C GLU A 73 -1.01 -8.17 11.38
N THR A 74 -0.13 -7.58 10.57
CA THR A 74 0.16 -8.07 9.20
C THR A 74 0.74 -9.48 9.24
N LEU A 75 1.77 -9.72 10.05
CA LEU A 75 2.41 -11.03 10.16
C LEU A 75 1.45 -12.09 10.73
N ALA A 76 0.53 -11.72 11.64
CA ALA A 76 -0.46 -12.65 12.19
C ALA A 76 -1.50 -13.13 11.15
N ARG A 77 -1.70 -12.39 10.06
CA ARG A 77 -2.63 -12.73 8.97
C ARG A 77 -1.97 -13.55 7.85
N LEU A 78 -0.64 -13.57 7.78
CA LEU A 78 0.08 -14.36 6.78
C LEU A 78 0.02 -15.86 7.12
N THR A 79 -0.11 -16.68 6.09
CA THR A 79 0.10 -18.13 6.21
C THR A 79 1.57 -18.39 6.59
N PRO A 80 1.87 -19.54 7.24
CA PRO A 80 3.22 -19.81 7.74
C PRO A 80 4.32 -19.74 6.67
N ASP A 81 4.03 -20.16 5.45
CA ASP A 81 4.93 -20.11 4.29
C ASP A 81 5.21 -18.67 3.82
N LEU A 82 4.17 -17.83 3.69
CA LEU A 82 4.34 -16.42 3.32
C LEU A 82 5.07 -15.62 4.39
N ARG A 83 4.76 -15.87 5.67
CA ARG A 83 5.47 -15.28 6.80
C ARG A 83 6.95 -15.63 6.76
N ALA A 84 7.29 -16.90 6.55
CA ALA A 84 8.69 -17.34 6.50
C ALA A 84 9.47 -16.64 5.38
N VAL A 85 8.86 -16.43 4.21
CA VAL A 85 9.47 -15.66 3.11
C VAL A 85 9.69 -14.20 3.50
N ALA A 86 8.71 -13.55 4.11
CA ALA A 86 8.81 -12.16 4.55
C ALA A 86 9.91 -11.99 5.61
N GLU A 87 9.91 -12.83 6.65
CA GLU A 87 10.91 -12.80 7.72
C GLU A 87 12.32 -13.09 7.19
N ALA A 88 12.48 -14.00 6.23
CA ALA A 88 13.76 -14.26 5.59
C ALA A 88 14.26 -13.07 4.75
N PHE A 89 13.36 -12.37 4.07
CA PHE A 89 13.69 -11.14 3.35
C PHE A 89 14.13 -10.03 4.30
N GLU A 90 13.36 -9.78 5.38
CA GLU A 90 13.70 -8.81 6.42
C GLU A 90 15.08 -9.11 7.04
N ALA A 91 15.32 -10.35 7.45
CA ALA A 91 16.59 -10.77 8.03
C ALA A 91 17.78 -10.60 7.08
N ARG A 92 17.56 -10.63 5.76
CA ARG A 92 18.62 -10.52 4.75
C ARG A 92 18.92 -9.08 4.33
N PHE A 93 17.93 -8.21 4.33
CA PHE A 93 18.01 -6.89 3.69
C PHE A 93 17.65 -5.71 4.59
N LEU A 94 16.96 -5.94 5.71
CA LEU A 94 16.49 -4.89 6.62
C LEU A 94 17.22 -4.91 7.98
N LEU A 95 18.36 -5.60 8.08
CA LEU A 95 19.21 -5.56 9.27
C LEU A 95 19.63 -4.11 9.56
N THR A 96 19.07 -3.58 10.65
CA THR A 96 19.54 -2.40 11.38
C THR A 96 20.52 -2.83 12.45
#